data_AF-A0A2H9U2Y2-F1
#
_entry.id   AF-A0A2H9U2Y2-F1
#
_cell.length_a   1.000
_cell.length_b   1.000
_cell.length_c   1.000
_cell.angle_alpha   90.00
_cell.angle_beta   90.00
_cell.angle_gamma   90.00
#
_symmetry.space_group_name_H-M   'P 1'
#
loop_
_entity.id
_entity.type
_entity.pdbx_description
1 polymer ?
#
loop_
_entity_poly.entity_id
_entity_poly.type
_entity_poly.pdbx_seq_one_letter_code
_entity_poly.pdbx_strand_id
1 'polypeptide(L)' 'VLDVTMGEDACPIYRGDAVEILTCIRHMALNMLRAETSRKASIRRKQKIACMSSEYLEAVLTAGIQKLAVS' A
#
# COMPACT_ATOMS: atom_id res chain seq x y z
N VAL A 1 1.39 15.06 2.55
CA VAL A 1 -0.04 14.73 2.35
C VAL A 1 -0.33 13.54 3.25
N LEU A 2 -1.21 13.69 4.26
CA LEU A 2 -1.66 12.56 5.08
C LEU A 2 -2.38 11.55 4.20
N ASP A 3 -2.05 10.26 4.33
CA ASP A 3 -2.63 9.22 3.50
C ASP A 3 -3.97 8.77 4.08
N VAL A 4 -5.04 9.48 3.71
CA VAL A 4 -6.43 9.16 4.09
C VAL A 4 -6.90 7.80 3.56
N THR A 5 -6.16 7.17 2.65
CA THR A 5 -6.55 5.87 2.08
C THR A 5 -6.32 4.71 3.05
N MET A 6 -5.39 4.87 3.99
CA MET A 6 -5.01 3.84 4.97
C MET A 6 -5.42 4.18 6.42
N GLY A 7 -6.24 5.22 6.62
CA GLY A 7 -6.81 5.54 7.92
C GLY A 7 -5.79 6.03 8.95
N GLU A 8 -4.80 6.82 8.50
CA GLU A 8 -3.74 7.37 9.34
C GLU A 8 -4.28 8.07 10.61
N ASP A 9 -5.39 8.80 10.49
CA ASP A 9 -6.04 9.52 11.59
C ASP A 9 -6.60 8.60 12.69
N ALA A 10 -6.85 7.32 12.39
CA ALA A 10 -7.40 6.36 13.34
C ALA A 10 -6.31 5.61 14.15
N CYS A 11 -5.02 5.84 13.86
CA CYS A 11 -3.92 5.14 14.52
C CYS A 11 -3.03 6.13 15.30
N PRO A 12 -3.27 6.32 16.61
CA PRO A 12 -2.42 7.16 17.45
C PRO A 12 -1.06 6.47 17.69
N ILE A 13 -0.09 6.74 16.83
CA ILE A 13 1.30 6.28 16.97
C ILE A 13 2.16 7.50 17.28
N TYR A 14 2.66 7.59 18.52
CA TYR A 14 3.36 8.78 19.04
C TYR A 14 4.75 8.45 19.63
N ARG A 15 5.40 7.36 19.20
CA ARG A 15 6.71 6.95 19.74
C ARG A 15 7.82 7.02 18.68
N GLY A 16 8.78 7.92 18.88
CA GLY A 16 10.00 8.03 18.06
C GLY A 16 9.73 8.13 16.56
N ASP A 17 10.57 7.49 15.76
CA ASP A 17 10.48 7.50 14.28
C ASP A 17 9.37 6.59 13.72
N ALA A 18 8.52 6.01 14.58
CA ALA A 18 7.47 5.09 14.14
C ALA A 18 6.45 5.75 13.20
N VAL A 19 6.23 7.06 13.34
CA VAL A 19 5.37 7.83 12.44
C VAL A 19 5.96 7.87 11.03
N GLU A 20 7.24 8.24 10.91
CA GLU A 20 7.91 8.34 9.62
C GLU A 20 8.03 6.99 8.93
N ILE A 21 8.42 5.95 9.68
CA ILE A 21 8.51 4.58 9.17
C ILE A 21 7.15 4.12 8.66
N LEU A 22 6.08 4.32 9.43
CA LEU A 22 4.76 3.87 9.02
C LEU A 22 4.25 4.68 7.82
N THR A 23 4.50 5.98 7.77
CA THR A 23 4.19 6.82 6.60
C THR A 23 4.93 6.35 5.36
N CYS A 24 6.21 6.00 5.47
CA CYS A 24 6.98 5.41 4.38
C CYS A 24 6.36 4.09 3.91
N ILE A 25 6.00 3.19 4.83
CA ILE A 25 5.36 1.90 4.52
C ILE A 25 4.02 2.11 3.80
N ARG A 26 3.18 3.03 4.27
CA ARG A 26 1.89 3.34 3.63
C ARG A 26 2.09 3.84 2.19
N HIS A 27 3.00 4.78 1.99
CA HIS A 27 3.35 5.27 0.66
C HIS A 27 3.88 4.17 -0.26
N MET A 28 4.72 3.27 0.25
CA MET A 28 5.19 2.11 -0.51
C MET A 28 4.01 1.23 -0.92
N ALA A 29 3.19 0.79 0.03
CA ALA A 29 2.03 -0.07 -0.25
C ALA A 29 1.06 0.56 -1.27
N LEU A 30 0.79 1.86 -1.14
CA LEU A 30 -0.06 2.60 -2.07
C LEU A 30 0.53 2.66 -3.49
N ASN A 31 1.84 2.83 -3.61
CA ASN A 31 2.53 2.79 -4.89
C ASN A 31 2.51 1.38 -5.52
N MET A 32 2.63 0.32 -4.73
CA MET A 32 2.48 -1.06 -5.21
C MET A 32 1.06 -1.32 -5.73
N LEU A 33 0.03 -0.88 -5.01
CA LEU A 33 -1.37 -1.00 -5.42
C LEU A 33 -1.70 -0.21 -6.70
N ARG A 34 -1.01 0.91 -6.94
CA ARG A 34 -1.10 1.69 -8.18
C ARG A 34 -0.35 1.04 -9.34
N ALA A 35 0.75 0.34 -9.07
CA ALA A 35 1.55 -0.36 -10.06
C ALA A 35 0.87 -1.63 -10.58
N GLU A 36 0.08 -2.29 -9.73
CA GLU A 36 -0.76 -3.41 -10.15
C GLU A 36 -1.87 -2.90 -11.09
N THR A 37 -1.99 -3.47 -12.29
CA THR A 37 -2.94 -3.02 -13.32
C THR A 37 -3.91 -4.09 -13.81
N SER A 38 -3.77 -5.34 -13.39
CA SER A 38 -4.62 -6.46 -13.83
C SER A 38 -6.07 -6.32 -13.35
N ARG A 39 -6.31 -5.64 -12.22
CA ARG A 39 -7.66 -5.34 -11.72
C ARG A 39 -8.01 -3.86 -11.81
N LYS A 40 -9.05 -3.53 -12.58
CA LYS A 40 -9.63 -2.19 -12.63
C LYS A 40 -10.57 -1.95 -11.44
N ALA A 41 -10.02 -1.44 -10.35
CA ALA A 41 -10.76 -1.12 -9.13
C ALA A 41 -10.15 0.08 -8.40
N SER A 42 -10.92 0.73 -7.52
CA SER A 42 -10.39 1.77 -6.64
C SER A 42 -9.33 1.22 -5.69
N ILE A 43 -8.39 2.06 -5.24
CA ILE A 43 -7.32 1.66 -4.31
C ILE A 43 -7.88 0.98 -3.06
N ARG A 44 -8.95 1.54 -2.47
CA ARG A 44 -9.64 0.94 -1.31
C ARG A 44 -10.16 -0.46 -1.60
N ARG A 45 -10.71 -0.69 -2.79
CA ARG A 45 -11.20 -2.02 -3.20
C ARG A 45 -10.04 -2.97 -3.46
N LYS A 46 -8.94 -2.52 -4.06
CA LYS A 46 -7.71 -3.31 -4.23
C LYS A 46 -7.12 -3.74 -2.89
N GLN A 47 -7.04 -2.84 -1.91
CA GLN A 47 -6.63 -3.16 -0.54
C GLN A 47 -7.50 -4.26 0.07
N LYS A 48 -8.84 -4.13 -0.03
CA LYS A 48 -9.76 -5.14 0.49
C LYS A 48 -9.56 -6.50 -0.17
N ILE A 49 -9.37 -6.53 -1.49
CA ILE A 49 -9.12 -7.77 -2.23
C ILE A 49 -7.79 -8.38 -1.81
N ALA A 50 -6.71 -7.59 -1.71
CA ALA A 50 -5.40 -8.07 -1.29
C ALA A 50 -5.42 -8.65 0.12
N CYS A 51 -6.26 -8.09 1.01
CA CYS A 51 -6.49 -8.63 2.35
C CYS A 51 -7.24 -9.99 2.35
N MET A 52 -7.92 -10.33 1.26
CA MET A 52 -8.78 -11.53 1.17
C MET A 52 -8.25 -12.58 0.18
N SER A 53 -7.20 -12.30 -0.57
CA SER A 53 -6.67 -13.16 -1.63
C SER A 53 -5.15 -13.09 -1.66
N SER A 54 -4.50 -14.19 -1.29
CA SER A 54 -3.04 -14.35 -1.36
C SER A 54 -2.52 -14.17 -2.79
N GLU A 55 -3.20 -14.75 -3.77
CA GLU A 55 -2.85 -14.61 -5.20
C GLU A 55 -2.84 -13.14 -5.64
N TYR A 56 -3.86 -12.36 -5.25
CA TYR A 56 -3.89 -10.95 -5.62
C TYR A 56 -2.87 -10.13 -4.83
N LEU A 57 -2.61 -10.48 -3.56
CA LEU A 57 -1.54 -9.87 -2.78
C LEU A 57 -0.17 -10.09 -3.43
N GLU A 58 0.11 -11.31 -3.89
CA GLU A 58 1.34 -11.65 -4.61
C GLU A 58 1.49 -10.83 -5.91
N ALA A 59 0.41 -10.66 -6.67
CA ALA A 59 0.40 -9.81 -7.86
C ALA A 59 0.74 -8.34 -7.53
N VAL A 60 0.19 -7.80 -6.43
CA VAL A 60 0.49 -6.44 -5.96
C VAL A 60 1.96 -6.31 -5.55
N LEU A 61 2.49 -7.26 -4.78
CA LEU A 61 3.89 -7.26 -4.33
C LEU A 61 4.84 -7.36 -5.52
N THR A 62 4.56 -8.25 -6.48
CA THR A 62 5.37 -8.45 -7.68
C THR A 62 5.41 -7.17 -8.52
N ALA A 63 4.26 -6.56 -8.80
CA ALA A 63 4.18 -5.31 -9.55
C ALA A 63 4.93 -4.16 -8.84
N GLY A 64 4.82 -4.11 -7.51
CA GLY A 64 5.54 -3.15 -6.67
C GLY A 64 7.06 -3.28 -6.74
N ILE A 65 7.56 -4.50 -6.52
CA ILE A 65 9.00 -4.80 -6.53
C ILE A 65 9.59 -4.57 -7.92
N GLN A 66 8.89 -5.00 -8.99
CA GLN A 66 9.33 -4.74 -10.36
C GLN A 66 9.47 -3.24 -10.64
N LYS A 67 8.52 -2.42 -10.17
CA LYS A 67 8.60 -0.96 -10.33
C LYS A 67 9.79 -0.35 -9.59
N LEU A 68 10.15 -0.89 -8.42
CA LEU A 68 11.31 -0.46 -7.64
C LEU A 68 12.64 -0.91 -8.27
N ALA A 69 12.69 -2.12 -8.84
CA ALA A 69 13.90 -2.67 -9.46
C ALA A 69 14.27 -2.01 -10.80
N VAL A 70 13.33 -1.30 -11.42
CA VAL A 70 13.49 -0.64 -12.73
C VAL A 70 13.56 0.89 -12.61
N SER A 71 13.57 1.44 -11.39
CA SER A 71 13.71 2.90 -11.12
C SER A 71 15.15 3.33 -10.83
#